data_AF-A0A2N3FC23-F1
#
_entry.id   AF-A0A2N3FC23-F1
#
_cell.length_a   1.000
_cell.length_b   1.000
_cell.length_c   1.000
_cell.angle_alpha   90.00
_cell.angle_beta   90.00
_cell.angle_gamma   90.00
#
_symmetry.space_group_name_H-M   'P 1'
#
loop_
_entity.id
_entity.type
_entity.pdbx_description
1 polymer ?
#
loop_
_entity_poly.entity_id
_entity_poly.type
_entity_poly.pdbx_seq_one_letter_code
_entity_poly.pdbx_strand_id
1 'polypeptide(L)'
;MSALARTATAVGILALAGCTATGTPNTSASPSTAPLSSGVVDAAGSSLTDTLPVQNVAPYPAAAAVAEGVLPPTNRWYSSLAYAELPAKAYPAPVAVAVDAGTLTVALPEITASDKVIAAQTGPGIGLTIEGSDTRPLVAVNDPVWTSLDYVGADGSALATATLAQGWPAVGLVATTGLQLTLNTAVDWQSDTLGTADVGDVTYVVIVGSGAGSGTSVNLDEGGWVQVAPVPADVAPDAYAELLTSPVVGVDTAHSVDGAATTALTYRTLDDGPTVVVAPASVEPEGDADCSTAEFPTINGPAPACAGNELSWSVDAVDPTLTLDLDGISDEERAAIADS
;
A
#
# COMPACT_ATOMS: atom_id res chain seq x y z
N MET A 1 -21.44 42.75 49.95
CA MET A 1 -22.14 43.16 51.19
C MET A 1 -23.49 43.71 50.75
N SER A 2 -24.66 43.10 50.91
CA SER A 2 -25.19 42.07 51.83
C SER A 2 -26.34 41.36 51.06
N ALA A 3 -26.47 40.02 51.02
CA ALA A 3 -27.14 39.14 52.01
C ALA A 3 -28.48 39.74 52.51
N LEU A 4 -29.66 39.13 52.47
CA LEU A 4 -30.16 37.74 52.46
C LEU A 4 -31.69 37.82 52.20
N ALA A 5 -32.32 36.77 51.65
CA ALA A 5 -33.45 36.05 52.29
C ALA A 5 -34.26 35.18 51.31
N ARG A 6 -34.55 33.98 51.79
CA ARG A 6 -35.27 32.85 51.19
C ARG A 6 -36.78 33.10 51.12
N THR A 7 -37.45 32.58 50.10
CA THR A 7 -38.75 31.90 50.32
C THR A 7 -38.95 30.78 49.30
N ALA A 8 -39.24 29.59 49.82
CA ALA A 8 -39.59 28.39 49.06
C ALA A 8 -41.08 28.41 48.69
N THR A 9 -41.42 27.92 47.51
CA THR A 9 -42.78 27.44 47.24
C THR A 9 -42.68 26.20 46.35
N ALA A 10 -42.95 25.05 46.97
CA ALA A 10 -43.17 23.79 46.29
C ALA A 10 -44.64 23.75 45.86
N VAL A 11 -44.89 23.61 44.56
CA VAL A 11 -46.18 23.15 44.03
C VAL A 11 -45.88 21.91 43.20
N GLY A 12 -46.22 20.75 43.76
CA GLY A 12 -46.26 19.50 43.03
C GLY A 12 -47.54 19.45 42.20
N ILE A 13 -47.39 19.28 40.89
CA ILE A 13 -48.46 18.80 40.01
C ILE A 13 -47.98 17.46 39.46
N LEU A 14 -48.51 16.38 40.04
CA LEU A 14 -48.56 15.08 39.38
C LEU A 14 -49.77 15.10 38.44
N ALA A 15 -49.52 15.00 37.13
CA ALA A 15 -50.54 14.61 36.15
C ALA A 15 -49.89 13.65 35.14
N LEU A 16 -50.58 12.53 34.92
CA LEU A 16 -50.16 11.39 34.12
C LEU A 16 -50.26 11.64 32.61
N ALA A 17 -49.49 10.81 31.89
CA ALA A 17 -49.70 10.31 30.52
C ALA A 17 -49.15 11.13 29.35
N GLY A 18 -48.20 10.51 28.62
CA GLY A 18 -47.82 10.89 27.27
C GLY A 18 -46.34 10.63 26.93
N CYS A 19 -45.94 9.36 26.79
CA CYS A 19 -44.69 9.03 26.10
C CYS A 19 -44.81 9.49 24.64
N THR A 20 -44.21 10.63 24.31
CA THR A 20 -43.84 10.98 22.93
C THR A 20 -42.33 10.97 22.89
N ALA A 21 -41.78 9.82 22.50
CA ALA A 21 -40.40 9.73 22.07
C ALA A 21 -40.30 10.48 20.74
N THR A 22 -40.04 11.78 20.80
CA THR A 22 -39.54 12.53 19.65
C THR A 22 -38.12 12.04 19.41
N GLY A 23 -38.00 11.06 18.51
CA GLY A 23 -36.72 10.64 17.95
C GLY A 23 -36.00 11.85 17.40
N THR A 24 -34.82 12.11 17.95
CA THR A 24 -33.84 13.02 17.37
C THR A 24 -33.60 12.58 15.92
N PRO A 25 -33.61 13.49 14.93
CA PRO A 25 -33.28 13.13 13.57
C PRO A 25 -31.88 12.52 13.57
N ASN A 26 -31.72 11.39 12.89
CA ASN A 26 -30.42 10.84 12.55
C ASN A 26 -29.62 11.94 11.84
N THR A 27 -28.70 12.57 12.56
CA THR A 27 -27.58 13.28 11.94
C THR A 27 -26.81 12.24 11.15
N SER A 28 -26.89 12.33 9.83
CA SER A 28 -25.97 11.67 8.90
C SER A 28 -24.56 11.79 9.45
N ALA A 29 -23.89 10.66 9.64
CA ALA A 29 -22.50 10.65 10.03
C ALA A 29 -21.72 11.48 8.99
N SER A 30 -21.02 12.52 9.45
CA SER A 30 -20.04 13.20 8.61
C SER A 30 -19.01 12.17 8.10
N PRO A 31 -18.52 12.32 6.86
CA PRO A 31 -17.48 11.45 6.34
C PRO A 31 -16.28 11.49 7.29
N SER A 32 -15.85 10.31 7.73
CA SER A 32 -14.63 10.16 8.51
C SER A 32 -13.44 10.33 7.58
N THR A 33 -12.79 11.49 7.63
CA THR A 33 -11.48 11.75 7.00
C THR A 33 -10.32 11.22 7.84
N ALA A 34 -10.56 10.24 8.72
CA ALA A 34 -9.48 9.66 9.53
C ALA A 34 -8.54 8.87 8.61
N PRO A 35 -7.23 9.20 8.57
CA PRO A 35 -6.27 8.37 7.87
C PRO A 35 -6.30 6.98 8.48
N LEU A 36 -6.26 5.94 7.63
CA LEU A 36 -6.02 4.58 8.10
C LEU A 36 -4.65 4.58 8.80
N SER A 37 -4.63 4.26 10.09
CA SER A 37 -3.38 4.13 10.84
C SER A 37 -2.53 3.03 10.20
N SER A 38 -1.22 3.27 10.07
CA SER A 38 -0.20 2.47 9.37
C SER A 38 0.08 1.08 9.97
N GLY A 39 -0.90 0.48 10.67
CA GLY A 39 -0.75 -0.81 11.35
C GLY A 39 0.19 -0.76 12.56
N VAL A 40 0.61 0.44 12.99
CA VAL A 40 1.37 0.66 14.23
C VAL A 40 0.39 0.68 15.41
N VAL A 41 0.62 -0.19 16.40
CA VAL A 41 -0.20 -0.24 17.60
C VAL A 41 0.31 0.80 18.60
N ASP A 42 -0.52 1.78 18.94
CA ASP A 42 -0.19 2.73 20.00
C ASP A 42 -0.41 2.13 21.40
N ALA A 43 0.03 2.86 22.43
CA ALA A 43 -0.12 2.42 23.82
C ALA A 43 -1.59 2.21 24.24
N ALA A 44 -2.53 2.94 23.62
CA ALA A 44 -3.96 2.80 23.91
C ALA A 44 -4.51 1.50 23.32
N GLY A 45 -4.15 1.17 22.08
CA GLY A 45 -4.45 -0.10 21.42
C GLY A 45 -3.89 -1.30 22.18
N SER A 46 -2.65 -1.20 22.68
CA SER A 46 -2.01 -2.24 23.50
C SER A 46 -2.78 -2.51 24.80
N SER A 47 -3.27 -1.47 25.48
CA SER A 47 -3.99 -1.62 26.75
C SER A 47 -5.37 -2.31 26.61
N LEU A 48 -5.99 -2.22 25.43
CA LEU A 48 -7.26 -2.89 25.15
C LEU A 48 -7.07 -4.40 25.00
N THR A 49 -5.94 -4.84 24.46
CA THR A 49 -5.61 -6.27 24.29
C THR A 49 -5.19 -6.96 25.58
N ASP A 50 -4.67 -6.23 26.57
CA ASP A 50 -4.21 -6.79 27.85
C ASP A 50 -5.33 -7.46 28.67
N THR A 51 -6.59 -7.08 28.42
CA THR A 51 -7.76 -7.62 29.11
C THR A 51 -8.46 -8.76 28.37
N LEU A 52 -8.08 -9.01 27.11
CA LEU A 52 -8.68 -10.06 26.31
C LEU A 52 -8.03 -11.40 26.65
N PRO A 53 -8.81 -12.47 26.86
CA PRO A 53 -8.25 -13.80 27.05
C PRO A 53 -7.56 -14.24 25.75
N VAL A 54 -6.23 -14.19 25.73
CA VAL A 54 -5.43 -14.69 24.62
C VAL A 54 -5.20 -16.18 24.79
N GLN A 55 -5.79 -16.98 23.89
CA GLN A 55 -5.46 -18.40 23.77
C GLN A 55 -4.48 -18.59 22.62
N ASN A 56 -3.20 -18.75 22.95
CA ASN A 56 -2.18 -19.12 21.97
C ASN A 56 -2.33 -20.60 21.63
N VAL A 57 -3.02 -20.90 20.54
CA VAL A 57 -3.19 -22.28 20.03
C VAL A 57 -1.91 -22.82 19.38
N ALA A 58 -0.96 -21.94 19.05
CA ALA A 58 0.40 -22.24 18.64
C ALA A 58 1.30 -21.04 19.01
N PRO A 59 2.63 -21.21 19.10
CA PRO A 59 3.54 -20.08 19.15
C PRO A 59 3.30 -19.16 17.95
N TYR A 60 3.33 -17.85 18.19
CA TYR A 60 3.45 -16.89 17.10
C TYR A 60 4.64 -17.31 16.23
N PRO A 61 4.55 -17.28 14.88
CA PRO A 61 5.68 -17.68 14.05
C PRO A 61 6.86 -16.77 14.41
N ALA A 62 7.85 -17.32 15.11
CA ALA A 62 9.08 -16.60 15.47
C ALA A 62 9.84 -16.10 14.21
N ALA A 63 9.37 -16.49 13.03
CA ALA A 63 9.91 -16.22 11.71
C ALA A 63 9.23 -15.06 10.95
N ALA A 64 8.24 -14.36 11.53
CA ALA A 64 7.64 -13.22 10.85
C ALA A 64 8.65 -12.06 10.80
N ALA A 65 9.12 -11.71 9.61
CA ALA A 65 10.06 -10.61 9.42
C ALA A 65 9.30 -9.28 9.35
N VAL A 66 8.96 -8.79 10.53
CA VAL A 66 8.18 -7.57 10.75
C VAL A 66 8.94 -6.73 11.76
N ALA A 67 9.01 -5.41 11.52
CA ALA A 67 9.69 -4.49 12.41
C ALA A 67 8.97 -4.40 13.78
N GLU A 68 9.70 -3.93 14.79
CA GLU A 68 9.14 -3.76 16.13
C GLU A 68 7.92 -2.82 16.11
N GLY A 69 6.85 -3.20 16.81
CA GLY A 69 5.63 -2.39 16.93
C GLY A 69 4.69 -2.42 15.73
N VAL A 70 5.06 -3.12 14.65
CA VAL A 70 4.24 -3.25 13.44
C VAL A 70 3.37 -4.51 13.52
N LEU A 71 2.07 -4.35 13.25
CA LEU A 71 1.19 -5.51 13.14
C LEU A 71 1.59 -6.35 11.93
N PRO A 72 1.76 -7.67 12.11
CA PRO A 72 2.10 -8.56 11.01
C PRO A 72 1.03 -8.56 9.90
N PRO A 73 1.41 -8.35 8.63
CA PRO A 73 0.43 -8.17 7.55
C PRO A 73 -0.27 -9.48 7.19
N THR A 74 -1.59 -9.55 7.36
CA THR A 74 -2.39 -10.70 6.90
C THR A 74 -3.28 -10.31 5.73
N ASN A 75 -3.53 -11.25 4.81
CA ASN A 75 -4.37 -11.02 3.61
C ASN A 75 -3.94 -9.79 2.78
N ARG A 76 -2.64 -9.49 2.73
CA ARG A 76 -2.06 -8.43 1.90
C ARG A 76 -1.33 -9.04 0.70
N TRP A 77 -1.24 -8.26 -0.38
CA TRP A 77 -0.49 -8.64 -1.58
C TRP A 77 1.02 -8.86 -1.32
N TYR A 78 1.52 -8.36 -0.18
CA TYR A 78 2.90 -8.51 0.31
C TYR A 78 3.02 -9.39 1.57
N SER A 79 1.96 -10.06 2.04
CA SER A 79 2.04 -10.88 3.26
C SER A 79 3.15 -11.94 3.21
N SER A 80 3.42 -12.48 2.02
CA SER A 80 4.54 -13.41 1.77
C SER A 80 5.91 -12.87 2.15
N LEU A 81 6.15 -11.55 2.07
CA LEU A 81 7.43 -10.94 2.44
C LEU A 81 7.74 -11.16 3.92
N ALA A 82 6.71 -11.18 4.77
CA ALA A 82 6.86 -11.45 6.20
C ALA A 82 7.00 -12.95 6.53
N TYR A 83 6.40 -13.86 5.75
CA TYR A 83 6.21 -15.26 6.19
C TYR A 83 6.75 -16.37 5.28
N ALA A 84 6.81 -16.15 3.96
CA ALA A 84 7.19 -17.20 3.01
C ALA A 84 8.69 -17.51 3.12
N GLU A 85 9.14 -18.73 2.80
CA GLU A 85 10.57 -19.02 2.64
C GLU A 85 11.20 -18.12 1.56
N LEU A 86 12.50 -17.82 1.70
CA LEU A 86 13.20 -17.01 0.71
C LEU A 86 13.53 -17.83 -0.55
N PRO A 87 13.51 -17.21 -1.75
CA PRO A 87 13.11 -15.82 -2.00
C PRO A 87 11.60 -15.61 -1.89
N ALA A 88 11.18 -14.57 -1.17
CA ALA A 88 9.78 -14.21 -1.01
C ALA A 88 9.37 -13.21 -2.10
N LYS A 89 8.11 -13.25 -2.55
CA LYS A 89 7.63 -12.45 -3.68
C LYS A 89 6.38 -11.67 -3.35
N ALA A 90 6.26 -10.46 -3.89
CA ALA A 90 5.06 -9.64 -3.84
C ALA A 90 4.76 -9.07 -5.24
N TYR A 91 3.51 -8.68 -5.48
CA TYR A 91 3.06 -8.19 -6.79
C TYR A 91 2.31 -6.85 -6.63
N PRO A 92 3.04 -5.76 -6.35
CA PRO A 92 2.49 -4.41 -6.45
C PRO A 92 2.37 -4.05 -7.93
N ALA A 93 1.25 -4.39 -8.55
CA ALA A 93 1.06 -4.19 -9.98
C ALA A 93 1.37 -2.72 -10.36
N PRO A 94 2.10 -2.46 -11.46
CA PRO A 94 2.38 -3.42 -12.53
C PRO A 94 3.64 -4.26 -12.31
N VAL A 95 4.47 -4.01 -11.29
CA VAL A 95 5.73 -4.73 -11.08
C VAL A 95 5.55 -5.98 -10.23
N ALA A 96 6.52 -6.88 -10.33
CA ALA A 96 6.75 -7.93 -9.36
C ALA A 96 8.04 -7.65 -8.60
N VAL A 97 8.02 -7.98 -7.31
CA VAL A 97 9.15 -7.79 -6.41
C VAL A 97 9.52 -9.12 -5.79
N ALA A 98 10.80 -9.43 -5.75
CA ALA A 98 11.35 -10.55 -5.00
C ALA A 98 12.37 -10.05 -3.99
N VAL A 99 12.35 -10.61 -2.79
CA VAL A 99 13.34 -10.33 -1.74
C VAL A 99 14.02 -11.64 -1.34
N ASP A 100 15.32 -11.55 -1.11
CA ASP A 100 16.13 -12.58 -0.46
C ASP A 100 16.90 -11.94 0.70
N ALA A 101 17.83 -12.67 1.31
CA ALA A 101 18.74 -12.17 2.33
C ALA A 101 19.60 -11.04 1.73
N GLY A 102 19.38 -9.81 2.17
CA GLY A 102 20.12 -8.64 1.71
C GLY A 102 19.86 -8.21 0.27
N THR A 103 18.81 -8.73 -0.39
CA THR A 103 18.53 -8.38 -1.79
C THR A 103 17.09 -7.94 -2.03
N LEU A 104 16.92 -7.19 -3.10
CA LEU A 104 15.65 -6.73 -3.65
C LEU A 104 15.72 -6.87 -5.16
N THR A 105 14.73 -7.48 -5.80
CA THR A 105 14.64 -7.54 -7.26
C THR A 105 13.32 -6.95 -7.71
N VAL A 106 13.36 -6.03 -8.66
CA VAL A 106 12.19 -5.52 -9.37
C VAL A 106 12.16 -6.10 -10.78
N ALA A 107 10.99 -6.56 -11.19
CA ALA A 107 10.79 -7.14 -12.51
C ALA A 107 9.43 -6.73 -13.08
N LEU A 108 9.33 -6.65 -14.41
CA LEU A 108 8.05 -6.57 -15.09
C LEU A 108 7.49 -7.99 -15.30
N PRO A 109 6.28 -8.31 -14.80
CA PRO A 109 5.71 -9.63 -14.96
C PRO A 109 5.49 -10.02 -16.42
N GLU A 110 5.82 -11.26 -16.76
CA GLU A 110 5.49 -11.84 -18.06
C GLU A 110 4.10 -12.47 -17.99
N ILE A 111 3.17 -11.96 -18.80
CA ILE A 111 1.81 -12.49 -18.91
C ILE A 111 1.79 -13.59 -19.96
N THR A 112 1.43 -14.79 -19.51
CA THR A 112 1.31 -15.97 -20.38
C THR A 112 -0.10 -16.52 -20.29
N ALA A 113 -0.68 -16.79 -21.46
CA ALA A 113 -2.00 -17.39 -21.58
C ALA A 113 -1.91 -18.73 -22.29
N SER A 114 -2.63 -19.71 -21.75
CA SER A 114 -2.82 -21.03 -22.34
C SER A 114 -4.29 -21.42 -22.22
N ASP A 115 -4.68 -22.53 -22.85
CA ASP A 115 -6.06 -23.07 -22.76
C ASP A 115 -6.53 -23.34 -21.32
N LYS A 116 -5.62 -23.39 -20.33
CA LYS A 116 -5.93 -23.77 -18.95
C LYS A 116 -5.67 -22.69 -17.91
N VAL A 117 -4.79 -21.75 -18.20
CA VAL A 117 -4.33 -20.77 -17.22
C VAL A 117 -3.87 -19.51 -17.93
N ILE A 118 -4.21 -18.38 -17.32
CA ILE A 118 -3.57 -17.09 -17.55
C ILE A 118 -2.74 -16.84 -16.29
N ALA A 119 -1.43 -16.63 -16.46
CA ALA A 119 -0.50 -16.47 -15.35
C ALA A 119 0.42 -15.28 -15.59
N ALA A 120 0.67 -14.52 -14.52
CA ALA A 120 1.72 -13.52 -14.44
C ALA A 120 2.90 -14.14 -13.68
N GLN A 121 4.02 -14.32 -14.37
CA GLN A 121 5.27 -14.76 -13.75
C GLN A 121 6.14 -13.52 -13.49
N THR A 122 7.00 -13.54 -12.46
CA THR A 122 7.84 -12.38 -12.09
C THR A 122 8.60 -11.76 -13.27
N GLY A 123 8.99 -12.56 -14.28
CA GLY A 123 9.87 -12.11 -15.36
C GLY A 123 11.32 -11.92 -14.91
N PRO A 124 12.24 -11.62 -15.83
CA PRO A 124 13.62 -11.27 -15.48
C PRO A 124 13.68 -9.79 -15.03
N GLY A 125 14.54 -9.48 -14.06
CA GLY A 125 14.54 -8.16 -13.41
C GLY A 125 15.90 -7.71 -12.89
N ILE A 126 15.93 -6.45 -12.45
CA ILE A 126 17.09 -5.81 -11.83
C ILE A 126 17.09 -6.14 -10.34
N GLY A 127 18.12 -6.88 -9.92
CA GLY A 127 18.40 -7.18 -8.53
C GLY A 127 19.37 -6.16 -7.94
N LEU A 128 19.08 -5.66 -6.75
CA LEU A 128 19.92 -4.85 -5.91
C LEU A 128 20.36 -5.70 -4.72
N THR A 129 21.67 -5.85 -4.53
CA THR A 129 22.27 -6.34 -3.30
C THR A 129 22.59 -5.15 -2.42
N ILE A 130 22.06 -5.14 -1.20
CA ILE A 130 22.28 -4.12 -0.19
C ILE A 130 23.52 -4.52 0.61
N GLU A 131 24.67 -3.93 0.32
CA GLU A 131 25.93 -4.33 0.96
C GLU A 131 25.88 -4.11 2.48
N GLY A 132 26.28 -5.13 3.23
CA GLY A 132 26.20 -5.14 4.70
C GLY A 132 24.90 -5.70 5.30
N SER A 133 23.87 -5.94 4.47
CA SER A 133 22.67 -6.67 4.88
C SER A 133 22.79 -8.14 4.46
N ASP A 134 22.65 -9.07 5.41
CA ASP A 134 22.71 -10.53 5.16
C ASP A 134 21.46 -11.27 5.67
N THR A 135 20.44 -10.51 6.07
CA THR A 135 19.16 -11.01 6.56
C THR A 135 18.01 -10.63 5.63
N ARG A 136 16.86 -11.27 5.82
CA ARG A 136 15.62 -10.82 5.18
C ARG A 136 15.26 -9.41 5.68
N PRO A 137 14.80 -8.50 4.81
CA PRO A 137 14.31 -7.20 5.25
C PRO A 137 13.06 -7.32 6.13
N LEU A 138 12.87 -6.36 7.04
CA LEU A 138 11.72 -6.31 7.93
C LEU A 138 10.59 -5.50 7.31
N VAL A 139 9.37 -6.02 7.31
CA VAL A 139 8.19 -5.24 6.95
C VAL A 139 7.94 -4.19 8.03
N ALA A 140 8.09 -2.91 7.69
CA ALA A 140 8.01 -1.80 8.63
C ALA A 140 6.71 -0.98 8.53
N VAL A 141 5.93 -1.15 7.46
CA VAL A 141 4.60 -0.55 7.31
C VAL A 141 3.59 -1.61 6.89
N ASN A 142 2.47 -1.69 7.61
CA ASN A 142 1.34 -2.55 7.25
C ASN A 142 0.15 -1.69 6.79
N ASP A 143 0.19 -1.27 5.54
CA ASP A 143 -0.86 -0.51 4.87
C ASP A 143 -1.53 -1.34 3.74
N PRO A 144 -2.81 -1.12 3.40
CA PRO A 144 -3.47 -1.84 2.29
C PRO A 144 -2.83 -1.61 0.91
N VAL A 145 -2.29 -0.41 0.66
CA VAL A 145 -1.85 0.05 -0.64
C VAL A 145 -0.33 -0.04 -0.77
N TRP A 146 0.41 0.26 0.30
CA TRP A 146 1.87 0.29 0.28
C TRP A 146 2.50 -0.41 1.50
N THR A 147 3.81 -0.62 1.43
CA THR A 147 4.61 -1.13 2.53
C THR A 147 6.05 -0.65 2.39
N SER A 148 6.79 -0.66 3.49
CA SER A 148 8.24 -0.44 3.49
C SER A 148 8.97 -1.66 4.02
N LEU A 149 10.20 -1.82 3.54
CA LEU A 149 11.12 -2.91 3.86
C LEU A 149 12.41 -2.31 4.42
N ASP A 150 12.66 -2.54 5.70
CA ASP A 150 13.88 -2.09 6.36
C ASP A 150 14.98 -3.13 6.19
N TYR A 151 16.09 -2.72 5.58
CA TYR A 151 17.32 -3.48 5.49
C TYR A 151 18.25 -3.09 6.64
N VAL A 152 18.72 -4.09 7.38
CA VAL A 152 19.51 -3.92 8.59
C VAL A 152 20.84 -4.64 8.49
N GLY A 153 21.87 -4.07 9.10
CA GLY A 153 23.18 -4.70 9.22
C GLY A 153 23.20 -5.82 10.26
N ALA A 154 24.30 -6.57 10.28
CA ALA A 154 24.48 -7.69 11.21
C ALA A 154 24.42 -7.29 12.70
N ASP A 155 24.65 -6.02 13.03
CA ASP A 155 24.54 -5.44 14.38
C ASP A 155 23.16 -4.82 14.67
N GLY A 156 22.23 -4.91 13.73
CA GLY A 156 20.89 -4.29 13.81
C GLY A 156 20.86 -2.81 13.43
N SER A 157 21.96 -2.24 12.93
CA SER A 157 21.97 -0.88 12.39
C SER A 157 21.08 -0.77 11.14
N ALA A 158 20.36 0.34 10.99
CA ALA A 158 19.57 0.60 9.79
C ALA A 158 20.49 0.97 8.62
N LEU A 159 20.33 0.28 7.50
CA LEU A 159 21.11 0.53 6.28
C LEU A 159 20.30 1.29 5.24
N ALA A 160 19.07 0.84 4.99
CA ALA A 160 18.17 1.45 4.03
C ALA A 160 16.72 1.04 4.26
N THR A 161 15.80 1.81 3.68
CA THR A 161 14.38 1.48 3.59
C THR A 161 13.97 1.46 2.12
N ALA A 162 13.38 0.35 1.67
CA ALA A 162 12.76 0.26 0.36
C ALA A 162 11.24 0.43 0.45
N THR A 163 10.62 1.11 -0.50
CA THR A 163 9.16 1.29 -0.57
C THR A 163 8.58 0.51 -1.73
N LEU A 164 7.47 -0.18 -1.48
CA LEU A 164 6.66 -0.86 -2.48
C LEU A 164 5.23 -0.34 -2.41
N ALA A 165 4.60 -0.02 -3.54
CA ALA A 165 3.22 0.46 -3.57
C ALA A 165 2.45 -0.11 -4.75
N GLN A 166 1.21 -0.56 -4.53
CA GLN A 166 0.29 -0.89 -5.62
C GLN A 166 0.11 0.30 -6.54
N GLY A 167 0.11 0.08 -7.84
CA GLY A 167 0.03 1.11 -8.87
C GLY A 167 1.34 1.86 -9.11
N TRP A 168 2.39 1.69 -8.31
CA TRP A 168 3.67 2.36 -8.57
C TRP A 168 4.56 1.48 -9.46
N PRO A 169 4.93 1.91 -10.69
CA PRO A 169 5.67 1.10 -11.64
C PRO A 169 7.18 1.11 -11.34
N ALA A 170 7.57 1.20 -10.07
CA ALA A 170 8.95 1.27 -9.64
C ALA A 170 9.10 0.73 -8.22
N VAL A 171 10.36 0.51 -7.84
CA VAL A 171 10.76 0.36 -6.44
C VAL A 171 11.81 1.40 -6.15
N GLY A 172 11.73 2.04 -4.98
CA GLY A 172 12.74 2.96 -4.49
C GLY A 172 13.34 2.50 -3.18
N LEU A 173 14.62 2.78 -2.99
CA LEU A 173 15.38 2.50 -1.79
C LEU A 173 16.10 3.77 -1.36
N VAL A 174 15.91 4.16 -0.10
CA VAL A 174 16.56 5.33 0.53
C VAL A 174 17.54 4.82 1.58
N ALA A 175 18.79 5.27 1.49
CA ALA A 175 19.86 4.87 2.39
C ALA A 175 19.81 5.67 3.70
N THR A 176 19.91 4.98 4.83
CA THR A 176 19.94 5.60 6.18
C THR A 176 21.35 6.05 6.56
N THR A 177 22.35 5.58 5.84
CA THR A 177 23.78 5.90 5.98
C THR A 177 24.43 5.80 4.59
N GLY A 178 25.70 6.18 4.46
CA GLY A 178 26.45 5.92 3.23
C GLY A 178 26.44 4.43 2.90
N LEU A 179 25.97 4.07 1.70
CA LEU A 179 25.63 2.70 1.33
C LEU A 179 26.09 2.39 -0.08
N GLN A 180 26.71 1.22 -0.25
CA GLN A 180 26.97 0.66 -1.56
C GLN A 180 25.90 -0.38 -1.91
N LEU A 181 25.48 -0.37 -3.16
CA LEU A 181 24.61 -1.38 -3.76
C LEU A 181 25.33 -2.04 -4.92
N THR A 182 25.10 -3.34 -5.09
CA THR A 182 25.55 -4.10 -6.26
C THR A 182 24.34 -4.57 -7.06
N LEU A 183 24.27 -4.18 -8.32
CA LEU A 183 23.26 -4.59 -9.28
C LEU A 183 23.64 -5.95 -9.91
N ASN A 184 22.66 -6.82 -10.13
CA ASN A 184 22.87 -8.11 -10.79
C ASN A 184 23.17 -8.01 -12.30
N THR A 185 23.02 -6.82 -12.88
CA THR A 185 23.15 -6.52 -14.30
C THR A 185 23.97 -5.25 -14.47
N ALA A 186 24.81 -5.20 -15.51
CA ALA A 186 25.55 -3.99 -15.84
C ALA A 186 24.59 -2.92 -16.39
N VAL A 187 24.73 -1.70 -15.87
CA VAL A 187 23.96 -0.53 -16.33
C VAL A 187 24.83 0.29 -17.28
N ASP A 188 24.24 0.68 -18.41
CA ASP A 188 24.79 1.71 -19.29
C ASP A 188 24.45 3.06 -18.68
N TRP A 189 25.44 3.69 -18.05
CA TRP A 189 25.26 4.97 -17.36
C TRP A 189 25.42 6.12 -18.35
N GLN A 190 24.35 6.85 -18.62
CA GLN A 190 24.41 8.08 -19.42
C GLN A 190 24.91 9.28 -18.60
N SER A 191 24.80 9.19 -17.28
CA SER A 191 25.40 10.08 -16.29
C SER A 191 25.62 9.33 -14.98
N ASP A 192 26.24 9.96 -13.98
CA ASP A 192 26.41 9.35 -12.66
C ASP A 192 25.05 9.10 -11.94
N THR A 193 23.95 9.72 -12.40
CA THR A 193 22.64 9.65 -11.73
C THR A 193 21.54 8.98 -12.55
N LEU A 194 21.82 8.64 -13.81
CA LEU A 194 20.86 8.02 -14.71
C LEU A 194 21.57 6.99 -15.59
N GLY A 195 21.02 5.78 -15.57
CA GLY A 195 21.46 4.69 -16.42
C GLY A 195 20.30 3.82 -16.88
N THR A 196 20.56 3.01 -17.90
CA THR A 196 19.61 2.02 -18.43
C THR A 196 20.23 0.63 -18.44
N ALA A 197 19.41 -0.40 -18.26
CA ALA A 197 19.83 -1.79 -18.40
C ALA A 197 18.76 -2.61 -19.09
N ASP A 198 19.17 -3.44 -20.04
CA ASP A 198 18.30 -4.41 -20.69
C ASP A 198 18.40 -5.76 -19.99
N VAL A 199 17.26 -6.28 -19.55
CA VAL A 199 17.16 -7.57 -18.89
C VAL A 199 16.09 -8.39 -19.60
N GLY A 200 16.53 -9.30 -20.47
CA GLY A 200 15.63 -9.94 -21.44
C GLY A 200 15.16 -8.93 -22.48
N ASP A 201 13.85 -8.87 -22.72
CA ASP A 201 13.22 -7.92 -23.65
C ASP A 201 12.72 -6.63 -22.95
N VAL A 202 13.05 -6.43 -21.67
CA VAL A 202 12.61 -5.29 -20.88
C VAL A 202 13.80 -4.37 -20.60
N THR A 203 13.66 -3.11 -21.01
CA THR A 203 14.57 -2.02 -20.62
C THR A 203 14.14 -1.48 -19.26
N TYR A 204 15.10 -1.30 -18.36
CA TYR A 204 14.91 -0.67 -17.05
C TYR A 204 15.68 0.65 -17.00
N VAL A 205 15.11 1.64 -16.32
CA VAL A 205 15.83 2.83 -15.87
C VAL A 205 16.29 2.65 -14.43
N VAL A 206 17.50 3.13 -14.14
CA VAL A 206 18.08 3.23 -12.80
C VAL A 206 18.39 4.70 -12.55
N ILE A 207 17.71 5.28 -11.57
CA ILE A 207 17.79 6.69 -11.21
C ILE A 207 18.41 6.78 -9.82
N VAL A 208 19.43 7.63 -9.66
CA VAL A 208 20.15 7.80 -8.38
C VAL A 208 20.06 9.25 -7.94
N GLY A 209 19.61 9.48 -6.71
CA GLY A 209 19.63 10.79 -6.05
C GLY A 209 20.63 10.82 -4.90
N SER A 210 21.44 11.87 -4.81
CA SER A 210 22.54 12.00 -3.84
C SER A 210 23.44 10.76 -3.78
N GLY A 211 24.08 10.47 -4.90
CA GLY A 211 24.96 9.31 -5.07
C GLY A 211 25.52 9.25 -6.49
N ALA A 212 26.16 8.14 -6.82
CA ALA A 212 26.70 7.89 -8.16
C ALA A 212 26.64 6.40 -8.54
N GLY A 213 26.24 6.14 -9.78
CA GLY A 213 26.25 4.83 -10.43
C GLY A 213 27.46 4.63 -11.35
N SER A 214 27.98 3.40 -11.39
CA SER A 214 29.04 3.00 -12.32
C SER A 214 29.06 1.49 -12.53
N GLY A 215 28.94 1.04 -13.78
CA GLY A 215 28.85 -0.38 -14.12
C GLY A 215 27.69 -1.06 -13.39
N THR A 216 28.01 -1.98 -12.48
CA THR A 216 27.05 -2.69 -11.62
C THR A 216 26.95 -2.08 -10.21
N SER A 217 27.62 -0.97 -9.91
CA SER A 217 27.66 -0.40 -8.56
C SER A 217 26.85 0.89 -8.49
N VAL A 218 26.16 1.08 -7.38
CA VAL A 218 25.58 2.38 -6.99
C VAL A 218 26.10 2.71 -5.59
N ASN A 219 26.66 3.90 -5.43
CA ASN A 219 27.08 4.41 -4.11
C ASN A 219 26.14 5.55 -3.73
N LEU A 220 25.48 5.42 -2.60
CA LEU A 220 24.55 6.40 -2.05
C LEU A 220 25.20 7.09 -0.85
N ASP A 221 25.02 8.40 -0.76
CA ASP A 221 25.28 9.14 0.48
C ASP A 221 24.20 8.81 1.53
N GLU A 222 24.40 9.25 2.77
CA GLU A 222 23.32 9.24 3.77
C GLU A 222 22.12 10.05 3.27
N GLY A 223 20.93 9.45 3.28
CA GLY A 223 19.72 10.02 2.69
C GLY A 223 19.64 9.94 1.16
N GLY A 224 20.71 9.47 0.51
CA GLY A 224 20.71 9.18 -0.92
C GLY A 224 19.81 8.01 -1.27
N TRP A 225 19.39 7.93 -2.52
CA TRP A 225 18.40 6.96 -2.95
C TRP A 225 18.66 6.43 -4.36
N VAL A 226 18.11 5.24 -4.62
CA VAL A 226 18.02 4.66 -5.96
C VAL A 226 16.57 4.28 -6.25
N GLN A 227 16.13 4.49 -7.47
CA GLN A 227 14.86 4.02 -7.99
C GLN A 227 15.07 3.21 -9.26
N VAL A 228 14.38 2.08 -9.35
CA VAL A 228 14.44 1.20 -10.51
C VAL A 228 13.04 0.96 -11.03
N ALA A 229 12.84 1.16 -12.33
CA ALA A 229 11.54 1.02 -12.99
C ALA A 229 11.71 0.35 -14.36
N PRO A 230 10.85 -0.62 -14.73
CA PRO A 230 10.74 -1.04 -16.13
C PRO A 230 10.20 0.13 -16.96
N VAL A 231 10.78 0.32 -18.14
CA VAL A 231 10.31 1.29 -19.13
C VAL A 231 9.16 0.64 -19.90
N PRO A 232 7.99 1.28 -19.98
CA PRO A 232 6.91 0.83 -20.84
C PRO A 232 7.35 0.68 -22.29
N ALA A 233 6.70 -0.22 -23.02
CA ALA A 233 6.91 -0.31 -24.46
C ALA A 233 6.61 1.05 -25.13
N ASP A 234 7.39 1.38 -26.15
CA ASP A 234 7.23 2.59 -26.97
C ASP A 234 7.46 3.94 -26.26
N VAL A 235 8.00 3.93 -25.03
CA VAL A 235 8.44 5.16 -24.33
C VAL A 235 9.96 5.24 -24.31
N ALA A 236 10.50 6.44 -24.56
CA ALA A 236 11.93 6.68 -24.46
C ALA A 236 12.39 6.64 -22.98
N PRO A 237 13.47 5.89 -22.63
CA PRO A 237 13.90 5.73 -21.24
C PRO A 237 14.20 7.05 -20.51
N ASP A 238 14.83 8.01 -21.18
CA ASP A 238 15.16 9.32 -20.63
C ASP A 238 13.89 10.13 -20.33
N ALA A 239 12.95 10.19 -21.28
CA ALA A 239 11.66 10.86 -21.08
C ALA A 239 10.84 10.21 -19.94
N TYR A 240 10.90 8.87 -19.81
CA TYR A 240 10.24 8.17 -18.71
C TYR A 240 10.90 8.46 -17.35
N ALA A 241 12.23 8.50 -17.30
CA ALA A 241 12.97 8.82 -16.09
C ALA A 241 12.69 10.24 -15.58
N GLU A 242 12.46 11.21 -16.48
CA GLU A 242 12.07 12.58 -16.10
C GLU A 242 10.74 12.66 -15.35
N LEU A 243 9.84 11.69 -15.54
CA LEU A 243 8.57 11.59 -14.82
C LEU A 243 8.70 10.95 -13.43
N LEU A 244 9.85 10.36 -13.12
CA LEU A 244 10.12 9.62 -11.89
C LEU A 244 11.13 10.40 -11.03
N THR A 245 10.71 11.51 -10.42
CA THR A 245 11.67 12.46 -9.83
C THR A 245 12.36 11.97 -8.57
N SER A 246 11.61 11.34 -7.65
CA SER A 246 12.14 10.75 -6.43
C SER A 246 11.26 9.58 -5.94
N PRO A 247 11.79 8.67 -5.11
CA PRO A 247 11.06 7.50 -4.62
C PRO A 247 9.76 7.87 -3.93
N VAL A 248 8.72 7.08 -4.15
CA VAL A 248 7.54 7.07 -3.27
C VAL A 248 7.98 6.60 -1.88
N VAL A 249 7.56 7.33 -0.86
CA VAL A 249 7.82 7.06 0.57
C VAL A 249 6.54 6.78 1.35
N GLY A 250 5.39 6.81 0.67
CA GLY A 250 4.12 6.36 1.21
C GLY A 250 2.94 6.70 0.31
N VAL A 251 1.79 6.12 0.62
CA VAL A 251 0.53 6.42 -0.06
C VAL A 251 -0.54 6.75 0.97
N ASP A 252 -1.19 7.89 0.78
CA ASP A 252 -2.37 8.28 1.55
C ASP A 252 -3.63 7.82 0.82
N THR A 253 -4.57 7.24 1.57
CA THR A 253 -5.83 6.74 1.00
C THR A 253 -6.99 7.54 1.58
N ALA A 254 -7.84 8.07 0.69
CA ALA A 254 -9.09 8.71 1.05
C ALA A 254 -10.28 7.99 0.39
N HIS A 255 -11.40 7.94 1.12
CA HIS A 255 -12.64 7.37 0.61
C HIS A 255 -13.81 8.30 0.93
N SER A 256 -14.80 8.34 0.05
CA SER A 256 -16.08 9.00 0.31
C SER A 256 -17.22 8.23 -0.34
N VAL A 257 -18.44 8.39 0.20
CA VAL A 257 -19.66 7.82 -0.37
C VAL A 257 -20.71 8.91 -0.45
N ASP A 258 -21.04 9.34 -1.67
CA ASP A 258 -22.11 10.29 -1.96
C ASP A 258 -22.70 9.98 -3.35
N GLY A 259 -23.72 9.11 -3.39
CA GLY A 259 -24.26 8.54 -4.63
C GLY A 259 -23.34 7.52 -5.32
N ALA A 260 -22.02 7.74 -5.27
CA ALA A 260 -20.97 6.82 -5.67
C ALA A 260 -19.97 6.64 -4.54
N ALA A 261 -19.27 5.50 -4.52
CA ALA A 261 -18.13 5.27 -3.65
C ALA A 261 -16.85 5.69 -4.38
N THR A 262 -16.22 6.77 -3.93
CA THR A 262 -14.99 7.33 -4.51
C THR A 262 -13.79 6.92 -3.67
N THR A 263 -12.72 6.49 -4.34
CA THR A 263 -11.41 6.27 -3.74
C THR A 263 -10.42 7.26 -4.35
N ALA A 264 -9.53 7.80 -3.52
CA ALA A 264 -8.39 8.60 -3.97
C ALA A 264 -7.12 8.10 -3.27
N LEU A 265 -6.06 7.93 -4.04
CA LEU A 265 -4.73 7.53 -3.60
C LEU A 265 -3.75 8.66 -3.92
N THR A 266 -3.01 9.13 -2.92
CA THR A 266 -1.97 10.15 -3.08
C THR A 266 -0.61 9.56 -2.75
N TYR A 267 0.24 9.44 -3.76
CA TYR A 267 1.59 8.89 -3.70
C TYR A 267 2.58 9.99 -3.33
N ARG A 268 3.05 9.97 -2.07
CA ARG A 268 4.03 10.93 -1.57
C ARG A 268 5.42 10.48 -1.98
N THR A 269 6.11 11.31 -2.74
CA THR A 269 7.53 11.10 -3.06
C THR A 269 8.43 11.80 -2.06
N LEU A 270 9.68 11.38 -1.95
CA LEU A 270 10.66 11.94 -1.00
C LEU A 270 10.78 13.47 -1.09
N ASP A 271 10.78 14.02 -2.32
CA ASP A 271 10.95 15.46 -2.58
C ASP A 271 9.63 16.16 -2.98
N ASP A 272 8.48 15.54 -2.71
CA ASP A 272 7.13 16.03 -3.14
C ASP A 272 6.99 16.30 -4.66
N GLY A 273 7.88 15.74 -5.48
CA GLY A 273 7.84 15.83 -6.94
C GLY A 273 6.87 14.83 -7.60
N PRO A 274 6.63 14.99 -8.90
CA PRO A 274 5.77 14.07 -9.65
C PRO A 274 6.37 12.67 -9.75
N THR A 275 5.47 11.69 -9.88
CA THR A 275 5.83 10.31 -10.21
C THR A 275 4.94 9.80 -11.35
N VAL A 276 5.02 8.51 -11.64
CA VAL A 276 4.08 7.81 -12.51
C VAL A 276 3.28 6.83 -11.66
N VAL A 277 1.97 6.77 -11.89
CA VAL A 277 1.04 5.89 -11.17
C VAL A 277 0.18 5.14 -12.18
N VAL A 278 -0.06 3.86 -11.95
CA VAL A 278 -0.78 2.97 -12.87
C VAL A 278 -2.12 2.64 -12.26
N ALA A 279 -3.19 3.04 -12.95
CA ALA A 279 -4.54 2.77 -12.50
C ALA A 279 -4.84 1.26 -12.61
N PRO A 280 -5.63 0.67 -11.70
CA PRO A 280 -6.13 -0.69 -11.88
C PRO A 280 -6.89 -0.82 -13.21
N ALA A 281 -6.62 -1.88 -13.99
CA ALA A 281 -7.25 -2.08 -15.30
C ALA A 281 -8.80 -2.18 -15.28
N SER A 282 -9.40 -2.35 -14.10
CA SER A 282 -10.85 -2.45 -13.91
C SER A 282 -11.54 -1.11 -13.62
N VAL A 283 -10.79 -0.01 -13.51
CA VAL A 283 -11.34 1.31 -13.20
C VAL A 283 -10.82 2.34 -14.18
N GLU A 284 -11.65 3.32 -14.49
CA GLU A 284 -11.23 4.48 -15.26
C GLU A 284 -10.77 5.56 -14.28
N PRO A 285 -9.51 6.03 -14.35
CA PRO A 285 -9.05 7.12 -13.51
C PRO A 285 -9.81 8.41 -13.83
N GLU A 286 -10.18 9.13 -12.78
CA GLU A 286 -10.82 10.44 -12.80
C GLU A 286 -9.80 11.54 -12.50
N GLY A 287 -10.13 12.78 -12.87
CA GLY A 287 -9.30 13.97 -12.59
C GLY A 287 -8.46 14.42 -13.78
N ASP A 288 -7.43 15.23 -13.49
CA ASP A 288 -6.60 15.92 -14.48
C ASP A 288 -5.29 15.17 -14.80
N ALA A 289 -5.07 13.98 -14.24
CA ALA A 289 -3.84 13.21 -14.45
C ALA A 289 -3.71 12.77 -15.91
N ASP A 290 -2.52 12.92 -16.50
CA ASP A 290 -2.27 12.50 -17.89
C ASP A 290 -1.99 11.01 -17.97
N CYS A 291 -3.06 10.24 -18.15
CA CYS A 291 -3.04 8.78 -18.30
C CYS A 291 -2.72 8.28 -19.72
N SER A 292 -2.21 9.16 -20.59
CA SER A 292 -1.71 8.79 -21.93
C SER A 292 -0.20 8.57 -21.97
N THR A 293 0.48 8.63 -20.82
CA THR A 293 1.93 8.52 -20.68
C THR A 293 2.45 7.17 -21.21
N ALA A 294 1.78 6.08 -20.83
CA ALA A 294 2.16 4.72 -21.18
C ALA A 294 1.04 3.72 -20.84
N GLU A 295 1.23 2.46 -21.24
CA GLU A 295 0.39 1.34 -20.86
C GLU A 295 1.26 0.17 -20.37
N PHE A 296 0.87 -0.45 -19.25
CA PHE A 296 1.53 -1.64 -18.72
C PHE A 296 0.67 -2.88 -18.95
N PRO A 297 1.25 -3.99 -19.43
CA PRO A 297 0.55 -5.27 -19.45
C PRO A 297 0.34 -5.77 -18.02
N THR A 298 -0.89 -6.10 -17.66
CA THR A 298 -1.20 -6.76 -16.37
C THR A 298 -2.03 -8.03 -16.58
N ILE A 299 -2.14 -8.85 -15.54
CA ILE A 299 -2.99 -10.04 -15.57
C ILE A 299 -4.48 -9.72 -15.77
N ASN A 300 -4.89 -8.50 -15.43
CA ASN A 300 -6.27 -8.02 -15.56
C ASN A 300 -6.52 -7.27 -16.87
N GLY A 301 -5.52 -7.23 -17.77
CA GLY A 301 -5.54 -6.46 -19.00
C GLY A 301 -4.55 -5.30 -18.98
N PRO A 302 -4.46 -4.54 -20.08
CA PRO A 302 -3.61 -3.37 -20.13
C PRO A 302 -4.07 -2.30 -19.14
N ALA A 303 -3.13 -1.64 -18.47
CA ALA A 303 -3.39 -0.65 -17.44
C ALA A 303 -2.71 0.68 -17.79
N PRO A 304 -3.44 1.81 -17.80
CA PRO A 304 -2.87 3.10 -18.18
C PRO A 304 -1.95 3.63 -17.08
N ALA A 305 -0.82 4.19 -17.49
CA ALA A 305 0.10 4.92 -16.63
C ALA A 305 -0.19 6.42 -16.72
N CYS A 306 -0.38 7.04 -15.57
CA CYS A 306 -0.69 8.44 -15.39
C CYS A 306 0.50 9.18 -14.80
N ALA A 307 0.90 10.28 -15.44
CA ALA A 307 1.86 11.20 -14.86
C ALA A 307 1.19 12.01 -13.72
N GLY A 308 1.77 11.94 -12.53
CA GLY A 308 1.28 12.62 -11.33
C GLY A 308 1.37 11.77 -10.06
N ASN A 309 0.92 12.34 -8.95
CA ASN A 309 0.94 11.71 -7.64
C ASN A 309 -0.43 11.19 -7.19
N GLU A 310 -1.48 11.35 -8.00
CA GLU A 310 -2.84 11.03 -7.57
C GLU A 310 -3.53 10.08 -8.55
N LEU A 311 -4.24 9.10 -7.99
CA LEU A 311 -5.23 8.28 -8.68
C LEU A 311 -6.54 8.41 -7.95
N SER A 312 -7.61 8.79 -8.65
CA SER A 312 -8.96 8.74 -8.12
C SER A 312 -9.89 8.04 -9.07
N TRP A 313 -10.90 7.34 -8.54
CA TRP A 313 -11.96 6.72 -9.33
C TRP A 313 -13.20 6.54 -8.45
N SER A 314 -14.36 6.49 -9.11
CA SER A 314 -15.64 6.24 -8.46
C SER A 314 -16.31 4.97 -9.01
N VAL A 315 -17.04 4.27 -8.15
CA VAL A 315 -17.92 3.16 -8.52
C VAL A 315 -19.32 3.40 -7.96
N ASP A 316 -20.33 2.83 -8.60
CA ASP A 316 -21.71 2.92 -8.11
C ASP A 316 -21.81 2.38 -6.68
N ALA A 317 -22.40 3.17 -5.78
CA ALA A 317 -22.69 2.70 -4.44
C ALA A 317 -23.92 1.77 -4.47
N VAL A 318 -23.82 0.62 -3.82
CA VAL A 318 -24.93 -0.32 -3.67
C VAL A 318 -25.39 -0.31 -2.22
N ASP A 319 -26.67 -0.02 -1.99
CA ASP A 319 -27.26 -0.11 -0.66
C ASP A 319 -27.39 -1.60 -0.27
N PRO A 320 -26.72 -2.05 0.81
CA PRO A 320 -26.86 -3.43 1.24
C PRO A 320 -28.24 -3.65 1.85
N THR A 321 -28.95 -4.68 1.40
CA THR A 321 -30.19 -5.11 2.05
C THR A 321 -29.84 -5.84 3.35
N LEU A 322 -30.24 -5.26 4.49
CA LEU A 322 -30.05 -5.87 5.82
C LEU A 322 -31.18 -6.86 6.20
N THR A 323 -32.15 -7.05 5.32
CA THR A 323 -33.22 -8.02 5.47
C THR A 323 -33.01 -9.21 4.54
N LEU A 324 -33.29 -10.41 5.04
CA LEU A 324 -33.32 -11.58 4.18
C LEU A 324 -34.50 -11.43 3.20
N ASP A 325 -34.24 -11.56 1.90
CA ASP A 325 -35.31 -11.63 0.90
C ASP A 325 -36.02 -12.98 1.06
N LEU A 326 -37.28 -12.91 1.51
CA LEU A 326 -38.11 -14.07 1.76
C LEU A 326 -39.29 -14.13 0.79
N ASP A 327 -39.39 -13.25 -0.20
CA ASP A 327 -40.59 -13.15 -1.05
C ASP A 327 -40.83 -14.41 -1.90
N GLY A 328 -39.81 -15.26 -2.03
CA GLY A 328 -39.87 -16.55 -2.73
C GLY A 328 -40.09 -17.80 -1.87
N ILE A 329 -40.14 -17.71 -0.53
CA ILE A 329 -40.30 -18.91 0.32
C ILE A 329 -41.76 -19.20 0.65
N SER A 330 -42.14 -20.47 0.57
CA SER A 330 -43.50 -20.93 0.88
C SER A 330 -43.81 -20.81 2.37
N ASP A 331 -45.09 -20.85 2.72
CA ASP A 331 -45.52 -20.87 4.13
C ASP A 331 -45.01 -22.11 4.87
N GLU A 332 -44.83 -23.24 4.18
CA GLU A 332 -44.22 -24.44 4.76
C GLU A 332 -42.73 -24.24 5.06
N GLU A 333 -41.99 -23.56 4.18
CA GLU A 333 -40.57 -23.23 4.41
C GLU A 333 -40.40 -22.20 5.52
N ARG A 334 -41.30 -21.21 5.61
CA ARG A 334 -41.35 -20.24 6.73
C ARG A 334 -41.61 -20.92 8.06
N ALA A 335 -42.54 -21.87 8.11
CA ALA A 335 -42.84 -22.64 9.33
C ALA A 335 -41.64 -23.49 9.76
N ALA A 336 -40.94 -24.13 8.81
CA ALA A 336 -39.76 -24.94 9.11
C ALA A 336 -38.59 -24.13 9.69
N ILE A 337 -38.43 -22.86 9.29
CA ILE A 337 -37.41 -21.94 9.81
C ILE A 337 -37.80 -21.41 11.21
N ALA A 338 -39.09 -21.22 11.48
CA ALA A 338 -39.57 -20.70 12.76
C ALA A 338 -39.56 -21.74 13.90
N ASP A 339 -39.61 -23.03 13.56
CA ASP A 339 -39.65 -24.15 14.51
C ASP A 339 -38.26 -24.76 14.83
N SER A 340 -37.17 -24.22 14.27
CA SER A 340 -35.77 -24.61 14.55
C SER A 340 -35.09 -23.70 15.58
#